data_AF-A0A163LST5-F1
#
_entry.id   AF-A0A163LST5-F1
#
_cell.length_a   1.000
_cell.length_b   1.000
_cell.length_c   1.000
_cell.angle_alpha   90.00
_cell.angle_beta   90.00
_cell.angle_gamma   90.00
#
_symmetry.space_group_name_H-M   'P 1'
#
loop_
_entity.id
_entity.type
_entity.pdbx_description
1 polymer ?
#
loop_
_entity_poly.entity_id
_entity_poly.type
_entity_poly.pdbx_seq_one_letter_code
_entity_poly.pdbx_strand_id
1 'polypeptide(L)'
;MEGGKRDKKDYSKSSLFIGSKETARLFGLMEASRANIPVSFDGAFKKPFGKHTTRAVDWIDMARYVIPSLFVPQLADLQAKAAVLSLVACIQIALQESICPEQLARMKSLLATWNGFLLEQVEEGKLPVNVFTPNQHYMQHFTDIISRLGPPIMYSTRCLERTIGEYKRRLKSAIDPGVECSNLILKLAANKHLTLMGLQSPGSDDNDGNNDGNNDGNNDDDNDDGNDDDNGNGNDDAVISTGKIITATGKESMKLVMGLTAEML
;
A
#
# COMPACT_ATOMS: atom_id res chain seq x y z
N MET A 1 30.65 10.39 12.58
CA MET A 1 30.04 9.06 12.70
C MET A 1 29.86 8.53 11.30
N GLU A 2 30.76 7.66 10.90
CA GLU A 2 30.83 7.10 9.55
C GLU A 2 29.62 6.18 9.35
N GLY A 3 28.84 6.45 8.29
CA GLY A 3 27.63 5.69 7.99
C GLY A 3 28.00 4.26 7.64
N GLY A 4 27.82 3.34 8.60
CA GLY A 4 28.05 1.92 8.40
C GLY A 4 27.28 1.42 7.18
N LYS A 5 28.00 0.78 6.24
CA LYS A 5 27.39 0.02 5.15
C LYS A 5 26.44 -0.99 5.79
N ARG A 6 25.15 -0.90 5.45
CA ARG A 6 24.14 -1.87 5.89
C ARG A 6 24.53 -3.23 5.32
N ASP A 7 24.97 -4.14 6.19
CA ASP A 7 25.23 -5.53 5.80
C ASP A 7 24.01 -6.08 5.07
N LYS A 8 24.26 -6.79 3.97
CA LYS A 8 23.22 -7.42 3.17
C LYS A 8 22.53 -8.45 4.06
N LYS A 9 21.29 -8.16 4.46
CA LYS A 9 20.54 -8.99 5.39
C LYS A 9 20.23 -10.35 4.73
N ASP A 10 20.83 -11.41 5.25
CA ASP A 10 20.59 -12.76 4.79
C ASP A 10 19.41 -13.38 5.57
N TYR A 11 18.33 -13.66 4.85
CA TYR A 11 17.12 -14.27 5.38
C TYR A 11 16.91 -15.69 4.84
N SER A 12 17.88 -16.23 4.10
CA SER A 12 17.77 -17.55 3.45
C SER A 12 17.58 -18.71 4.43
N LYS A 13 18.00 -18.52 5.68
CA LYS A 13 17.89 -19.50 6.76
C LYS A 13 16.54 -19.47 7.47
N SER A 14 15.70 -18.46 7.21
CA SER A 14 14.40 -18.32 7.86
C SER A 14 13.44 -19.38 7.37
N SER A 15 12.61 -19.90 8.28
CA SER A 15 11.50 -20.80 7.92
C SER A 15 10.40 -20.10 7.11
N LEU A 16 10.46 -18.75 7.00
CA LEU A 16 9.62 -17.93 6.12
C LEU A 16 10.20 -17.75 4.71
N PHE A 17 11.43 -18.22 4.46
CA PHE A 17 12.10 -17.96 3.19
C PHE A 17 11.48 -18.77 2.05
N ILE A 18 11.06 -18.07 1.01
CA ILE A 18 10.70 -18.66 -0.29
C ILE A 18 11.70 -18.12 -1.31
N GLY A 19 12.26 -19.01 -2.15
CA GLY A 19 13.28 -18.62 -3.12
C GLY A 19 12.77 -17.62 -4.16
N SER A 20 13.64 -16.73 -4.65
CA SER A 20 13.28 -15.66 -5.59
C SER A 20 12.56 -16.14 -6.85
N LYS A 21 12.99 -17.29 -7.41
CA LYS A 21 12.34 -17.93 -8.57
C LYS A 21 10.91 -18.35 -8.26
N GLU A 22 10.70 -18.95 -7.09
CA GLU A 22 9.38 -19.42 -6.67
C GLU A 22 8.44 -18.25 -6.42
N THR A 23 8.93 -17.21 -5.77
CA THR A 23 8.17 -15.98 -5.52
C THR A 23 7.77 -15.27 -6.81
N ALA A 24 8.67 -15.21 -7.79
CA ALA A 24 8.34 -14.70 -9.11
C ALA A 24 7.23 -15.54 -9.77
N ARG A 25 7.27 -16.88 -9.62
CA ARG A 25 6.21 -17.78 -10.08
C ARG A 25 4.88 -17.47 -9.40
N LEU A 26 4.85 -17.34 -8.08
CA LEU A 26 3.63 -17.06 -7.30
C LEU A 26 3.00 -15.71 -7.69
N PHE A 27 3.81 -14.67 -7.85
CA PHE A 27 3.30 -13.39 -8.34
C PHE A 27 2.83 -13.45 -9.80
N GLY A 28 3.46 -14.27 -10.64
CA GLY A 28 2.97 -14.52 -12.00
C GLY A 28 1.60 -15.21 -12.01
N LEU A 29 1.38 -16.19 -11.13
CA LEU A 29 0.07 -16.85 -10.95
C LEU A 29 -0.98 -15.86 -10.45
N MET A 30 -0.62 -14.98 -9.52
CA MET A 30 -1.48 -13.90 -9.04
C MET A 30 -1.93 -12.99 -10.19
N GLU A 31 -1.00 -12.51 -11.04
CA GLU A 31 -1.36 -11.66 -12.18
C GLU A 31 -2.21 -12.40 -13.23
N ALA A 32 -1.90 -13.66 -13.51
CA ALA A 32 -2.71 -14.48 -14.43
C ALA A 32 -4.15 -14.65 -13.93
N SER A 33 -4.36 -14.71 -12.62
CA SER A 33 -5.70 -14.83 -12.04
C SER A 33 -6.55 -13.55 -12.15
N ARG A 34 -5.96 -12.41 -12.53
CA ARG A 34 -6.64 -11.11 -12.59
C ARG A 34 -7.88 -11.12 -13.49
N ALA A 35 -7.84 -11.87 -14.59
CA ALA A 35 -8.98 -12.02 -15.50
C ALA A 35 -10.20 -12.69 -14.86
N ASN A 36 -10.00 -13.45 -13.78
CA ASN A 36 -11.05 -14.19 -13.08
C ASN A 36 -11.56 -13.48 -11.83
N ILE A 37 -11.04 -12.27 -11.53
CA ILE A 37 -11.45 -11.50 -10.35
C ILE A 37 -12.79 -10.83 -10.66
N PRO A 38 -13.81 -10.97 -9.79
CA PRO A 38 -15.09 -10.30 -9.99
C PRO A 38 -14.92 -8.78 -10.08
N VAL A 39 -15.67 -8.14 -10.99
CA VAL A 39 -15.68 -6.67 -11.16
C VAL A 39 -16.09 -5.90 -9.89
N SER A 40 -16.73 -6.57 -8.94
CA SER A 40 -17.08 -6.02 -7.63
C SER A 40 -15.88 -5.92 -6.66
N PHE A 41 -14.73 -6.47 -7.02
CA PHE A 41 -13.52 -6.40 -6.20
C PHE A 41 -12.78 -5.07 -6.42
N ASP A 42 -12.78 -4.22 -5.40
CA ASP A 42 -12.11 -2.90 -5.38
C ASP A 42 -10.64 -2.97 -4.89
N GLY A 43 -10.07 -4.17 -4.78
CA GLY A 43 -8.70 -4.36 -4.28
C GLY A 43 -7.66 -4.30 -5.39
N ALA A 44 -6.46 -3.82 -5.05
CA ALA A 44 -5.35 -3.80 -6.00
C ALA A 44 -4.70 -5.19 -6.13
N PHE A 45 -4.87 -5.81 -7.29
CA PHE A 45 -4.32 -7.13 -7.61
C PHE A 45 -3.23 -7.03 -8.70
N LYS A 46 -2.14 -6.33 -8.37
CA LYS A 46 -1.00 -6.09 -9.26
C LYS A 46 0.28 -6.60 -8.61
N LYS A 47 1.23 -7.09 -9.41
CA LYS A 47 2.52 -7.54 -8.89
C LYS A 47 3.22 -6.42 -8.12
N PRO A 48 3.65 -6.68 -6.88
CA PRO A 48 4.43 -5.70 -6.14
C PRO A 48 5.81 -5.52 -6.78
N PHE A 49 6.36 -4.31 -6.66
CA PHE A 49 7.67 -3.94 -7.24
C PHE A 49 7.74 -3.95 -8.78
N GLY A 50 6.58 -3.80 -9.44
CA GLY A 50 6.50 -3.58 -10.89
C GLY A 50 6.80 -2.14 -11.31
N LYS A 51 6.35 -1.74 -12.50
CA LYS A 51 6.50 -0.36 -13.04
C LYS A 51 5.82 0.71 -12.17
N HIS A 52 4.85 0.31 -11.34
CA HIS A 52 4.13 1.20 -10.44
C HIS A 52 4.42 0.86 -8.97
N THR A 53 4.38 1.87 -8.11
CA THR A 53 4.53 1.69 -6.65
C THR A 53 3.28 1.03 -6.08
N THR A 54 3.48 0.03 -5.22
CA THR A 54 2.43 -0.64 -4.47
C THR A 54 2.10 0.19 -3.23
N ARG A 55 0.85 0.59 -3.06
CA ARG A 55 0.42 1.37 -1.90
C ARG A 55 0.22 0.47 -0.69
N ALA A 56 0.29 1.03 0.52
CA ALA A 56 0.00 0.29 1.75
C ALA A 56 -1.37 -0.42 1.74
N VAL A 57 -2.37 0.19 1.09
CA VAL A 57 -3.71 -0.41 0.93
C VAL A 57 -3.70 -1.67 0.06
N ASP A 58 -2.79 -1.74 -0.92
CA ASP A 58 -2.65 -2.90 -1.81
C ASP A 58 -2.06 -4.09 -1.03
N TRP A 59 -1.14 -3.81 -0.09
CA TRP A 59 -0.55 -4.82 0.80
C TRP A 59 -1.57 -5.47 1.74
N ILE A 60 -2.59 -4.73 2.17
CA ILE A 60 -3.67 -5.29 3.00
C ILE A 60 -4.45 -6.36 2.23
N ASP A 61 -4.82 -6.08 0.98
CA ASP A 61 -5.56 -7.06 0.16
C ASP A 61 -4.66 -8.24 -0.24
N MET A 62 -3.37 -8.01 -0.49
CA MET A 62 -2.40 -9.10 -0.66
C MET A 62 -2.31 -9.99 0.59
N ALA A 63 -2.25 -9.40 1.79
CA ALA A 63 -2.22 -10.16 3.04
C ALA A 63 -3.48 -10.99 3.26
N ARG A 64 -4.65 -10.51 2.85
CA ARG A 64 -5.93 -11.21 3.07
C ARG A 64 -6.17 -12.35 2.09
N TYR A 65 -5.82 -12.18 0.83
CA TYR A 65 -6.23 -13.09 -0.23
C TYR A 65 -5.06 -13.83 -0.89
N VAL A 66 -3.95 -13.13 -1.14
CA VAL A 66 -2.81 -13.65 -1.91
C VAL A 66 -1.91 -14.50 -1.02
N ILE A 67 -1.47 -13.95 0.12
CA ILE A 67 -0.55 -14.63 1.04
C ILE A 67 -1.09 -15.98 1.54
N PRO A 68 -2.30 -16.09 2.11
CA PRO A 68 -2.81 -17.36 2.61
C PRO A 68 -3.06 -18.39 1.49
N SER A 69 -3.39 -17.94 0.28
CA SER A 69 -3.75 -18.84 -0.82
C SER A 69 -2.54 -19.32 -1.63
N LEU A 70 -1.55 -18.44 -1.85
CA LEU A 70 -0.42 -18.71 -2.73
C LEU A 70 0.89 -18.92 -1.97
N PHE A 71 1.14 -18.19 -0.89
CA PHE A 71 2.44 -18.21 -0.21
C PHE A 71 2.49 -19.20 0.95
N VAL A 72 1.46 -19.21 1.81
CA VAL A 72 1.40 -20.12 2.97
C VAL A 72 1.55 -21.60 2.57
N PRO A 73 0.91 -22.11 1.49
CA PRO A 73 1.09 -23.50 1.10
C PRO A 73 2.53 -23.86 0.72
N GLN A 74 3.34 -22.90 0.25
CA GLN A 74 4.73 -23.11 -0.16
C GLN A 74 5.72 -23.11 0.99
N LEU A 75 5.31 -22.71 2.20
CA LEU A 75 6.17 -22.80 3.38
C LEU A 75 6.42 -24.28 3.71
N ALA A 76 7.67 -24.64 4.02
CA ALA A 76 7.99 -26.01 4.41
C ALA A 76 7.58 -26.29 5.87
N ASP A 77 7.80 -25.31 6.75
CA ASP A 77 7.55 -25.41 8.17
C ASP A 77 6.08 -25.16 8.54
N LEU A 78 5.52 -26.05 9.36
CA LEU A 78 4.16 -25.94 9.88
C LEU A 78 4.00 -24.78 10.88
N GLN A 79 5.03 -24.49 11.69
CA GLN A 79 4.98 -23.37 12.63
C GLN A 79 4.98 -22.04 11.87
N ALA A 80 5.81 -21.91 10.84
CA ALA A 80 5.78 -20.77 9.92
C ALA A 80 4.38 -20.58 9.29
N LYS A 81 3.72 -21.65 8.83
CA LYS A 81 2.34 -21.57 8.31
C LYS A 81 1.36 -21.05 9.36
N ALA A 82 1.38 -21.62 10.56
CA ALA A 82 0.50 -21.22 11.63
C ALA A 82 0.73 -19.76 12.05
N ALA A 83 1.98 -19.33 12.12
CA ALA A 83 2.35 -17.96 12.46
C ALA A 83 1.85 -16.96 11.40
N VAL A 84 2.09 -17.22 10.11
CA VAL A 84 1.61 -16.35 9.02
C VAL A 84 0.08 -16.32 8.97
N LEU A 85 -0.59 -17.46 9.10
CA LEU A 85 -2.06 -17.50 9.15
C LEU A 85 -2.61 -16.77 10.38
N SER A 86 -1.90 -16.76 11.50
CA SER A 86 -2.29 -16.00 12.68
C SER A 86 -2.24 -14.50 12.42
N LEU A 87 -1.21 -14.03 11.73
CA LEU A 87 -1.10 -12.65 11.28
C LEU A 87 -2.23 -12.27 10.31
N VAL A 88 -2.52 -13.12 9.32
CA VAL A 88 -3.63 -12.90 8.37
C VAL A 88 -4.97 -12.82 9.10
N ALA A 89 -5.23 -13.71 10.05
CA ALA A 89 -6.45 -13.70 10.85
C ALA A 89 -6.57 -12.41 11.69
N CYS A 90 -5.47 -11.93 12.27
CA CYS A 90 -5.44 -10.64 12.96
C CYS A 90 -5.83 -9.48 12.04
N ILE A 91 -5.26 -9.43 10.83
CA ILE A 91 -5.58 -8.40 9.84
C ILE A 91 -7.07 -8.46 9.47
N GLN A 92 -7.61 -9.65 9.26
CA GLN A 92 -9.03 -9.82 8.93
C GLN A 92 -9.96 -9.33 10.05
N ILE A 93 -9.64 -9.59 11.32
CA ILE A 93 -10.42 -9.07 12.46
C ILE A 93 -10.30 -7.54 12.53
N ALA A 94 -9.10 -7.00 12.34
CA ALA A 94 -8.84 -5.56 12.39
C ALA A 94 -9.57 -4.74 11.32
N LEU A 95 -10.05 -5.39 10.25
CA LEU A 95 -10.77 -4.72 9.17
C LEU A 95 -12.30 -4.77 9.33
N GLN A 96 -12.80 -5.32 10.43
CA GLN A 96 -14.23 -5.36 10.71
C GLN A 96 -14.74 -4.00 11.21
N GLU A 97 -16.02 -3.72 10.95
CA GLU A 97 -16.68 -2.49 11.40
C GLU A 97 -16.91 -2.43 12.91
N SER A 98 -17.00 -3.59 13.54
CA SER A 98 -17.13 -3.76 14.98
C SER A 98 -16.28 -4.95 15.42
N ILE A 99 -15.57 -4.81 16.54
CA ILE A 99 -14.75 -5.88 17.11
C ILE A 99 -15.26 -6.13 18.54
N CYS A 100 -15.69 -7.36 18.82
CA CYS A 100 -16.16 -7.75 20.16
C CYS A 100 -15.01 -8.17 21.10
N PRO A 101 -15.23 -8.24 22.42
CA PRO A 101 -14.20 -8.64 23.38
C PRO A 101 -13.57 -10.01 23.11
N GLU A 102 -14.35 -10.97 22.64
CA GLU A 102 -13.88 -12.32 22.29
C GLU A 102 -12.91 -12.27 21.10
N GLN A 103 -13.21 -11.42 20.12
CA GLN A 103 -12.32 -11.20 18.97
C GLN A 103 -11.04 -10.48 19.40
N LEU A 104 -11.10 -9.52 20.32
CA LEU A 104 -9.90 -8.90 20.90
C LEU A 104 -9.02 -9.92 21.64
N ALA A 105 -9.62 -10.79 22.45
CA ALA A 105 -8.91 -11.87 23.13
C ALA A 105 -8.26 -12.83 22.12
N ARG A 106 -8.99 -13.17 21.05
CA ARG A 106 -8.46 -13.97 19.94
C ARG A 106 -7.29 -13.28 19.25
N MET A 107 -7.38 -11.98 18.94
CA MET A 107 -6.26 -11.22 18.36
C MET A 107 -5.02 -11.26 19.26
N LYS A 108 -5.17 -11.14 20.59
CA LYS A 108 -4.04 -11.27 21.53
C LYS A 108 -3.37 -12.64 21.40
N SER A 109 -4.15 -13.72 21.35
CA SER A 109 -3.61 -15.07 21.15
C SER A 109 -2.89 -15.23 19.81
N LEU A 110 -3.48 -14.72 18.73
CA LEU A 110 -2.90 -14.80 17.38
C LEU A 110 -1.58 -14.01 17.27
N LEU A 111 -1.52 -12.82 17.88
CA LEU A 111 -0.30 -12.02 17.96
C LEU A 111 0.76 -12.70 18.83
N ALA A 112 0.36 -13.40 19.89
CA ALA A 112 1.30 -14.19 20.71
C ALA A 112 1.92 -15.33 19.88
N THR A 113 1.13 -16.03 19.06
CA THR A 113 1.64 -17.06 18.14
C THR A 113 2.64 -16.49 17.13
N TRP A 114 2.32 -15.35 16.51
CA TRP A 114 3.23 -14.67 15.58
C TRP A 114 4.53 -14.23 16.25
N ASN A 115 4.44 -13.54 17.39
CA ASN A 115 5.61 -13.03 18.12
C ASN A 115 6.48 -14.17 18.68
N GLY A 116 5.86 -15.23 19.19
CA GLY A 116 6.57 -16.41 19.70
C GLY A 116 7.38 -17.09 18.60
N PHE A 117 6.78 -17.28 17.43
CA PHE A 117 7.49 -17.81 16.26
C PHE A 117 8.68 -16.93 15.84
N LEU A 118 8.50 -15.60 15.78
CA LEU A 118 9.61 -14.71 15.45
C LEU A 118 10.75 -14.78 16.47
N LEU A 119 10.43 -14.86 17.76
CA LEU A 119 11.42 -14.97 18.82
C LEU A 119 12.22 -16.28 18.69
N GLU A 120 11.54 -17.40 18.48
CA GLU A 120 12.16 -18.71 18.28
C GLU A 120 13.10 -18.70 17.07
N GLN A 121 12.67 -18.14 15.93
CA GLN A 121 13.53 -18.02 14.74
C GLN A 121 14.78 -17.16 15.01
N VAL A 122 14.70 -16.17 15.90
CA VAL A 122 15.85 -15.33 16.28
C VAL A 122 16.77 -16.09 17.24
N GLU A 123 16.22 -16.80 18.22
CA GLU A 123 16.98 -17.64 19.16
C GLU A 123 17.73 -18.78 18.46
N GLU A 124 17.13 -19.37 17.43
CA GLU A 124 17.76 -20.37 16.56
C GLU A 124 18.76 -19.78 15.55
N GLY A 125 18.92 -18.45 15.50
CA GLY A 125 19.82 -17.77 14.56
C GLY A 125 19.38 -17.83 13.09
N LYS A 126 18.12 -18.18 12.82
CA LYS A 126 17.51 -18.21 11.48
C LYS A 126 17.05 -16.83 11.02
N LEU A 127 16.71 -15.95 11.96
CA LEU A 127 16.36 -14.55 11.73
C LEU A 127 17.25 -13.60 12.56
N PRO A 128 17.60 -12.42 12.01
CA PRO A 128 18.28 -11.39 12.80
C PRO A 128 17.31 -10.71 13.78
N VAL A 129 17.83 -10.28 14.94
CA VAL A 129 17.08 -9.52 15.98
C VAL A 129 16.40 -8.26 15.41
N ASN A 130 16.95 -7.69 14.34
CA ASN A 130 16.39 -6.51 13.67
C ASN A 130 15.03 -6.73 13.00
N VAL A 131 14.49 -7.96 13.04
CA VAL A 131 13.09 -8.26 12.68
C VAL A 131 12.10 -7.54 13.62
N PHE A 132 12.50 -7.27 14.87
CA PHE A 132 11.71 -6.50 15.82
C PHE A 132 11.87 -4.99 15.56
N THR A 133 11.20 -4.52 14.53
CA THR A 133 11.14 -3.10 14.17
C THR A 133 10.19 -2.32 15.09
N PRO A 134 10.20 -0.97 15.08
CA PRO A 134 9.20 -0.18 15.78
C PRO A 134 7.76 -0.57 15.43
N ASN A 135 7.48 -0.90 14.17
CA ASN A 135 6.14 -1.31 13.74
C ASN A 135 5.76 -2.67 14.34
N GLN A 136 6.70 -3.62 14.42
CA GLN A 136 6.49 -4.88 15.13
C GLN A 136 6.26 -4.66 16.63
N HIS A 137 6.93 -3.69 17.24
CA HIS A 137 6.67 -3.31 18.62
C HIS A 137 5.27 -2.68 18.79
N TYR A 138 4.87 -1.77 17.90
CA TYR A 138 3.51 -1.19 17.89
C TYR A 138 2.42 -2.27 17.75
N MET A 139 2.66 -3.33 16.99
CA MET A 139 1.72 -4.45 16.89
C MET A 139 1.42 -5.10 18.25
N GLN A 140 2.37 -5.11 19.19
CA GLN A 140 2.14 -5.69 20.53
C GLN A 140 1.05 -4.93 21.29
N HIS A 141 0.93 -3.62 21.02
CA HIS A 141 -0.08 -2.75 21.61
C HIS A 141 -1.35 -2.64 20.78
N PHE A 142 -1.42 -3.31 19.62
CA PHE A 142 -2.49 -3.11 18.66
C PHE A 142 -3.88 -3.42 19.23
N THR A 143 -4.02 -4.53 19.95
CA THR A 143 -5.30 -4.92 20.58
C THR A 143 -5.74 -3.94 21.67
N ASP A 144 -4.77 -3.38 22.40
CA ASP A 144 -5.01 -2.37 23.43
C ASP A 144 -5.40 -1.02 22.82
N ILE A 145 -4.84 -0.67 21.66
CA ILE A 145 -5.27 0.50 20.87
C ILE A 145 -6.71 0.32 20.39
N ILE A 146 -7.03 -0.84 19.80
CA ILE A 146 -8.39 -1.14 19.31
C ILE A 146 -9.42 -1.10 20.45
N SER A 147 -9.06 -1.59 21.64
CA SER A 147 -9.95 -1.53 22.80
C SER A 147 -10.33 -0.11 23.23
N ARG A 148 -9.51 0.90 22.89
CA ARG A 148 -9.69 2.30 23.29
C ARG A 148 -10.25 3.17 22.18
N LEU A 149 -9.79 2.96 20.94
CA LEU A 149 -10.16 3.78 19.77
C LEU A 149 -11.25 3.14 18.90
N GLY A 150 -11.59 1.88 19.16
CA GLY A 150 -12.45 1.08 18.30
C GLY A 150 -11.69 0.45 17.12
N PRO A 151 -12.40 -0.08 16.12
CA PRO A 151 -11.76 -0.73 14.99
C PRO A 151 -10.90 0.23 14.14
N PRO A 152 -9.73 -0.21 13.65
CA PRO A 152 -8.81 0.60 12.84
C PRO A 152 -9.44 1.26 11.63
N ILE A 153 -10.47 0.64 11.04
CA ILE A 153 -11.16 1.21 9.88
C ILE A 153 -11.76 2.60 10.16
N MET A 154 -12.06 2.91 11.42
CA MET A 154 -12.71 4.16 11.83
C MET A 154 -11.74 5.34 11.94
N TYR A 155 -10.48 5.08 12.26
CA TYR A 155 -9.47 6.12 12.50
C TYR A 155 -8.24 6.00 11.59
N SER A 156 -8.16 4.98 10.74
CA SER A 156 -7.06 4.85 9.76
C SER A 156 -7.10 5.97 8.72
N THR A 157 -5.94 6.30 8.18
CA THR A 157 -5.80 7.25 7.06
C THR A 157 -6.23 6.66 5.71
N ARG A 158 -6.77 5.43 5.67
CA ARG A 158 -7.12 4.72 4.43
C ARG A 158 -8.10 5.50 3.56
N CYS A 159 -9.10 6.14 4.16
CA CYS A 159 -10.08 6.95 3.43
C CYS A 159 -9.43 8.23 2.84
N LEU A 160 -8.51 8.85 3.57
CA LEU A 160 -7.75 10.01 3.11
C LEU A 160 -6.85 9.64 1.92
N GLU A 161 -6.11 8.52 2.01
CA GLU A 161 -5.25 8.03 0.92
C GLU A 161 -6.02 7.75 -0.37
N ARG A 162 -7.22 7.16 -0.26
CA ARG A 162 -8.11 6.96 -1.42
C ARG A 162 -8.59 8.27 -2.02
N THR A 163 -8.94 9.23 -1.17
CA THR A 163 -9.42 10.56 -1.57
C THR A 163 -8.31 11.36 -2.27
N ILE A 164 -7.09 11.33 -1.74
CA ILE A 164 -5.90 11.92 -2.39
C ILE A 164 -5.65 11.26 -3.75
N GLY A 165 -5.77 9.93 -3.83
CA GLY A 165 -5.65 9.20 -5.09
C GLY A 165 -6.69 9.61 -6.13
N GLU A 166 -7.93 9.89 -5.70
CA GLU A 166 -8.98 10.39 -6.57
C GLU A 166 -8.69 11.80 -7.08
N TYR A 167 -8.30 12.71 -6.19
CA TYR A 167 -7.93 14.08 -6.59
C TYR A 167 -6.77 14.06 -7.58
N LYS A 168 -5.74 13.25 -7.31
CA LYS A 168 -4.58 13.12 -8.21
C LYS A 168 -4.95 12.61 -9.60
N ARG A 169 -5.91 11.70 -9.74
CA ARG A 169 -6.36 11.19 -11.05
C ARG A 169 -7.14 12.22 -11.86
N ARG A 170 -7.82 13.14 -11.19
CA ARG A 170 -8.68 14.14 -11.85
C ARG A 170 -7.94 15.45 -12.14
N LEU A 171 -6.80 15.69 -11.49
CA LEU A 171 -5.91 16.81 -11.75
C LEU A 171 -5.28 16.66 -13.15
N LYS A 172 -5.41 17.67 -14.01
CA LYS A 172 -4.89 17.66 -15.38
C LYS A 172 -3.85 18.76 -15.65
N SER A 173 -3.85 19.83 -14.86
CA SER A 173 -2.99 21.00 -15.04
C SER A 173 -1.56 20.74 -14.58
N ALA A 174 -0.61 20.93 -15.51
CA ALA A 174 0.82 20.95 -15.23
C ALA A 174 1.33 22.36 -14.88
N ILE A 175 0.58 23.42 -15.21
CA ILE A 175 1.02 24.82 -15.15
C ILE A 175 0.65 25.46 -13.80
N ASP A 176 -0.55 25.17 -13.28
CA ASP A 176 -0.96 25.59 -11.94
C ASP A 176 -1.81 24.50 -11.25
N PRO A 177 -1.17 23.43 -10.77
CA PRO A 177 -1.86 22.34 -10.11
C PRO A 177 -2.51 22.76 -8.78
N GLY A 178 -2.07 23.86 -8.16
CA GLY A 178 -2.58 24.31 -6.87
C GLY A 178 -3.99 24.91 -6.98
N VAL A 179 -4.20 25.80 -7.95
CA VAL A 179 -5.50 26.42 -8.21
C VAL A 179 -6.50 25.39 -8.73
N GLU A 180 -6.09 24.53 -9.66
CA GLU A 180 -6.96 23.46 -10.17
C GLU A 180 -7.37 22.49 -9.06
N CYS A 181 -6.43 22.04 -8.22
CA CYS A 181 -6.73 21.17 -7.09
C CYS A 181 -7.74 21.82 -6.14
N SER A 182 -7.58 23.11 -5.85
CA SER A 182 -8.50 23.86 -4.99
C SER A 182 -9.93 23.91 -5.57
N ASN A 183 -10.04 24.21 -6.87
CA ASN A 183 -11.32 24.22 -7.58
C ASN A 183 -11.96 22.82 -7.64
N LEU A 184 -11.15 21.79 -7.84
CA LEU A 184 -11.58 20.40 -7.90
C LEU A 184 -12.12 19.91 -6.56
N ILE A 185 -11.41 20.20 -5.46
CA ILE A 185 -11.86 19.87 -4.11
C ILE A 185 -13.19 20.56 -3.82
N LEU A 186 -13.32 21.86 -4.15
CA LEU A 186 -14.56 22.62 -3.95
C LEU A 186 -15.73 22.02 -4.74
N LYS A 187 -15.51 21.71 -6.02
CA LYS A 187 -16.54 21.10 -6.90
C LYS A 187 -16.99 19.73 -6.37
N LEU A 188 -16.04 18.88 -5.95
CA LEU A 188 -16.36 17.56 -5.41
C LEU A 188 -17.09 17.64 -4.06
N ALA A 189 -16.67 18.56 -3.19
CA ALA A 189 -17.34 18.79 -1.91
C ALA A 189 -18.78 19.28 -2.10
N ALA A 190 -19.01 20.25 -3.00
CA ALA A 190 -20.34 20.77 -3.33
C ALA A 190 -21.25 19.66 -3.90
N ASN A 191 -20.76 18.88 -4.87
CA ASN A 191 -21.52 17.77 -5.44
C ASN A 191 -21.87 16.69 -4.41
N LYS A 192 -20.92 16.35 -3.52
CA LYS A 192 -21.17 15.38 -2.45
C LYS A 192 -22.20 15.90 -1.45
N HIS A 193 -22.16 17.19 -1.13
CA HIS A 193 -23.15 17.84 -0.26
C HIS A 193 -24.56 17.81 -0.87
N LEU A 194 -24.69 18.16 -2.15
CA LEU A 194 -25.96 18.08 -2.88
C LEU A 194 -26.52 16.65 -2.91
N THR A 195 -25.65 15.67 -3.16
CA THR A 195 -26.01 14.24 -3.13
C THR A 195 -26.53 13.81 -1.75
N LEU A 196 -25.86 14.23 -0.66
CA LEU A 196 -26.30 13.93 0.71
C LEU A 196 -27.64 14.59 1.06
N MET A 197 -27.94 15.75 0.47
CA MET A 197 -29.23 16.43 0.63
C MET A 197 -30.32 15.88 -0.29
N GLY A 198 -30.03 14.88 -1.12
CA GLY A 198 -30.99 14.32 -2.09
C GLY A 198 -31.33 15.27 -3.24
N LEU A 199 -30.52 16.31 -3.45
CA LEU A 199 -30.69 17.29 -4.51
C LEU A 199 -29.83 16.89 -5.71
N GLN A 200 -30.42 16.84 -6.91
CA GLN A 200 -29.64 16.66 -8.14
C GLN A 200 -28.79 17.92 -8.38
N SER A 201 -27.54 17.70 -8.81
CA SER A 201 -26.64 18.80 -9.15
C SER A 201 -27.26 19.63 -10.28
N PRO A 202 -27.32 20.98 -10.17
CA PRO A 202 -27.84 21.80 -11.24
C PRO A 202 -26.84 21.80 -12.41
N GLY A 203 -27.18 21.04 -13.46
CA GLY A 203 -26.55 21.13 -14.78
C GLY A 203 -25.24 20.37 -14.96
N SER A 204 -25.32 19.17 -15.52
CA SER A 204 -24.27 18.63 -16.40
C SER A 204 -24.78 18.69 -17.84
N ASP A 205 -24.98 19.89 -18.36
CA ASP A 205 -25.00 20.12 -19.81
C ASP A 205 -23.56 20.41 -20.26
N ASP A 206 -22.70 19.40 -20.16
CA ASP A 206 -21.53 19.29 -21.03
C ASP A 206 -21.86 18.14 -22.00
N ASN A 207 -22.54 18.53 -23.07
CA ASN A 207 -22.82 17.70 -24.23
C ASN A 207 -21.52 17.51 -25.02
N ASP A 208 -20.71 16.51 -24.68
CA ASP A 208 -19.78 15.89 -25.63
C ASP A 208 -20.42 14.58 -26.11
N GLY A 209 -21.31 14.74 -27.08
CA GLY A 209 -21.80 13.62 -27.86
C GLY A 209 -20.69 13.10 -28.77
N ASN A 210 -20.09 11.98 -28.42
CA ASN A 210 -19.78 10.97 -29.42
C ASN A 210 -19.99 9.56 -28.83
N ASN A 211 -21.07 8.93 -29.27
CA ASN A 211 -21.30 7.51 -29.09
C ASN A 211 -20.45 6.78 -30.13
N ASP A 212 -19.37 6.14 -29.70
CA ASP A 212 -18.80 5.01 -30.44
C ASP A 212 -18.18 3.99 -29.48
N GLY A 213 -18.78 2.80 -29.49
CA GLY A 213 -18.10 1.51 -29.35
C GLY A 213 -17.12 1.30 -28.20
N ASN A 214 -17.61 0.69 -27.11
CA ASN A 214 -17.08 -0.55 -26.54
C ASN A 214 -15.73 -1.05 -27.13
N ASN A 215 -14.59 -0.51 -26.69
CA ASN A 215 -13.27 -1.13 -26.87
C ASN A 215 -12.18 -0.48 -25.97
N ASP A 216 -12.17 -0.76 -24.67
CA ASP A 216 -10.98 -0.48 -23.83
C ASP A 216 -9.97 -1.63 -23.95
N GLY A 217 -9.38 -1.72 -25.13
CA GLY A 217 -8.10 -2.37 -25.33
C GLY A 217 -7.01 -1.55 -24.65
N ASN A 218 -6.36 -2.15 -23.66
CA ASN A 218 -5.07 -1.71 -23.12
C ASN A 218 -4.09 -1.44 -24.27
N ASN A 219 -3.81 -0.18 -24.57
CA ASN A 219 -2.65 0.25 -25.35
C ASN A 219 -2.12 1.55 -24.71
N ASP A 220 -1.22 1.40 -23.74
CA ASP A 220 -0.33 2.47 -23.30
C ASP A 220 1.01 2.28 -24.01
N ASP A 221 1.06 2.64 -25.29
CA ASP A 221 2.28 2.92 -26.03
C ASP A 221 2.43 4.45 -26.10
N ASP A 222 3.10 5.03 -25.11
CA ASP A 222 3.66 6.39 -25.21
C ASP A 222 5.18 6.26 -25.31
N ASN A 223 5.64 6.17 -26.56
CA ASN A 223 6.91 6.74 -26.98
C ASN A 223 6.73 8.27 -27.00
N ASP A 224 7.58 8.99 -26.27
CA ASP A 224 7.75 10.42 -26.50
C ASP A 224 9.26 10.70 -26.55
N ASP A 225 9.79 10.62 -27.77
CA ASP A 225 11.01 11.29 -28.19
C ASP A 225 10.60 12.71 -28.60
N GLY A 226 10.93 13.69 -27.77
CA GLY A 226 10.69 15.11 -28.01
C GLY A 226 11.85 15.94 -27.50
N ASN A 227 12.89 16.02 -28.33
CA ASN A 227 13.95 17.02 -28.24
C ASN A 227 13.36 18.41 -28.47
N ASP A 228 13.72 19.41 -27.66
CA ASP A 228 13.90 20.78 -28.13
C ASP A 228 14.68 21.62 -27.11
N ASP A 229 15.84 22.06 -27.57
CA ASP A 229 16.56 23.22 -27.07
C ASP A 229 15.68 24.47 -27.25
N ASP A 230 15.55 25.33 -26.24
CA ASP A 230 15.95 26.73 -26.45
C ASP A 230 16.15 27.53 -25.15
N ASN A 231 17.07 28.47 -25.30
CA ASN A 231 17.74 29.32 -24.34
C ASN A 231 16.93 30.61 -24.11
N GLY A 232 16.76 31.06 -22.86
CA GLY A 232 15.99 32.28 -22.55
C GLY A 232 16.28 32.85 -21.17
N ASN A 233 17.36 33.63 -21.09
CA ASN A 233 17.82 34.39 -19.94
C ASN A 233 16.89 35.56 -19.58
N GLY A 234 16.65 35.79 -18.28
CA GLY A 234 15.95 36.96 -17.76
C GLY A 234 15.81 36.92 -16.24
N ASN A 235 16.77 37.55 -15.55
CA ASN A 235 16.74 37.85 -14.11
C ASN A 235 15.46 38.60 -13.70
N ASP A 236 15.00 38.38 -12.46
CA ASP A 236 14.77 39.48 -11.48
C ASP A 236 14.50 38.90 -10.07
N ASP A 237 15.47 39.15 -9.18
CA ASP A 237 15.46 39.30 -7.71
C ASP A 237 14.52 38.45 -6.82
N ALA A 238 15.07 37.31 -6.38
CA ALA A 238 14.59 36.57 -5.21
C ALA A 238 15.25 37.06 -3.91
N VAL A 239 14.45 37.64 -3.00
CA VAL A 239 14.84 37.79 -1.59
C VAL A 239 14.67 36.45 -0.90
N ILE A 240 15.81 35.86 -0.55
CA ILE A 240 15.98 34.58 0.13
C ILE A 240 15.47 34.69 1.57
N SER A 241 14.40 33.96 1.90
CA SER A 241 14.11 33.54 3.28
C SER A 241 14.32 32.04 3.40
N THR A 242 15.32 31.70 4.20
CA THR A 242 15.93 30.40 4.41
C THR A 242 14.98 29.44 5.14
N GLY A 243 14.22 28.65 4.37
CA GLY A 243 13.58 27.42 4.85
C GLY A 243 14.25 26.21 4.21
N LYS A 244 15.15 25.54 4.92
CA LYS A 244 15.86 24.35 4.45
C LYS A 244 14.85 23.19 4.28
N ILE A 245 14.27 23.03 3.09
CA ILE A 245 13.51 21.84 2.72
C ILE A 245 14.54 20.74 2.47
N ILE A 246 14.68 19.83 3.44
CA ILE A 246 15.51 18.64 3.30
C ILE A 246 14.76 17.68 2.37
N THR A 247 15.03 17.76 1.08
CA THR A 247 14.66 16.73 0.12
C THR A 247 15.52 15.50 0.38
N ALA A 248 14.96 14.50 1.07
CA ALA A 248 15.57 13.20 1.21
C ALA A 248 15.55 12.48 -0.16
N THR A 249 16.66 12.55 -0.87
CA THR A 249 16.99 11.73 -2.02
C THR A 249 17.15 10.26 -1.58
N GLY A 250 16.03 9.53 -1.52
CA GLY A 250 15.97 8.13 -1.11
C GLY A 250 15.64 7.18 -2.26
N LYS A 251 16.26 7.32 -3.43
CA LYS A 251 15.94 6.50 -4.62
C LYS A 251 16.73 5.18 -4.75
N GLU A 252 17.66 4.85 -3.85
CA GLU A 252 18.58 3.71 -4.05
C GLU A 252 18.59 2.61 -2.96
N SER A 253 17.57 2.46 -2.11
CA SER A 253 17.54 1.36 -1.11
C SER A 253 16.41 0.32 -1.30
N MET A 254 15.67 0.35 -2.40
CA MET A 254 14.46 -0.48 -2.60
C MET A 254 14.66 -1.71 -3.50
N LYS A 255 15.70 -2.53 -3.30
CA LYS A 255 15.79 -3.83 -3.98
C LYS A 255 16.35 -4.94 -3.10
N LEU A 256 15.59 -6.03 -3.09
CA LEU A 256 15.84 -7.36 -2.51
C LEU A 256 15.69 -7.50 -0.99
N VAL A 257 14.55 -8.03 -0.57
CA VAL A 257 14.38 -9.39 -0.05
C VAL A 257 12.88 -9.67 -0.11
N MET A 258 12.49 -10.88 -0.48
CA MET A 258 11.17 -11.47 -0.24
C MET A 258 10.23 -10.64 0.63
N GLY A 259 9.22 -10.03 -0.02
CA GLY A 259 8.26 -9.09 0.55
C GLY A 259 7.45 -9.68 1.70
N LEU A 260 8.05 -9.66 2.88
CA LEU A 260 7.45 -9.74 4.21
C LEU A 260 8.32 -8.98 5.23
N THR A 261 9.07 -7.96 4.77
CA THR A 261 9.89 -7.12 5.64
C THR A 261 9.27 -5.74 5.77
N ALA A 262 8.69 -5.46 6.93
CA ALA A 262 8.57 -4.16 7.58
C ALA A 262 7.87 -2.98 6.87
N GLU A 263 7.38 -3.13 5.64
CA GLU A 263 6.48 -2.16 4.99
C GLU A 263 5.01 -2.59 5.01
N MET A 264 4.72 -3.79 5.53
CA MET A 264 3.37 -4.34 5.69
C MET A 264 2.82 -4.21 7.12
N LEU A 265 3.57 -3.55 8.01
CA LEU A 265 3.19 -3.19 9.38
C LEU A 265 3.58 -1.76 9.63
#